data_AF-A0A1I5FF77-F1
#
_entry.id   AF-A0A1I5FF77-F1
#
_cell.length_a   1.000
_cell.length_b   1.000
_cell.length_c   1.000
_cell.angle_alpha   90.00
_cell.angle_beta   90.00
_cell.angle_gamma   90.00
#
_symmetry.space_group_name_H-M   'P 1'
#
loop_
_entity.id
_entity.type
_entity.pdbx_description
1 polymer ?
#
loop_
_entity_poly.entity_id
_entity_poly.type
_entity_poly.pdbx_seq_one_letter_code
_entity_poly.pdbx_strand_id
1 'polypeptide(L)'
;MKKYIFLIFILLGCNEKEDFESSEFLLQSGLVNFLDSIALDESGSSFNFVFNPKIYQDSLLVFGDGSFSSIHLYNTNNGSKLKTYSYLDVLDYPLPKTGFSNAYIQSDSLFLLNFMYNKIYVFGINGEFLNEFDLNISKLNTRLNFQPFFESIKGNYYISQRMDLPIKESFLKGKMIAVFSKNGDFLANFGNYPKNYSEGNLALIKGENVVYKNNKFYIINSVGTPILKEYNLNGDLLNFFELKSNFFNTDLHYFEVSPFDAKPMNQIIAIASNSSNNDRIFYLSYVHFINNDLDDPENTFRLMIMKIDLDNKIIKESELVGPWHYFELRSLIPQVKEDTLSILMRGFDENLYLKKFTFE
;
A
#
# COMPACT_ATOMS: atom_id res chain seq x y z
N MET A 1 -31.61 41.44 -52.04
CA MET A 1 -31.71 39.99 -51.77
C MET A 1 -30.43 39.29 -52.19
N LYS A 2 -29.55 38.93 -51.25
CA LYS A 2 -28.55 37.89 -51.44
C LYS A 2 -28.52 37.06 -50.16
N LYS A 3 -28.91 35.79 -50.28
CA LYS A 3 -28.96 34.79 -49.20
C LYS A 3 -27.53 34.35 -48.90
N TYR A 4 -27.07 34.54 -47.68
CA TYR A 4 -25.85 33.91 -47.18
C TYR A 4 -26.19 32.48 -46.77
N ILE A 5 -25.56 31.52 -47.46
CA ILE A 5 -25.61 30.10 -47.15
C ILE A 5 -24.79 29.89 -45.88
N PHE A 6 -25.46 29.51 -44.80
CA PHE A 6 -24.84 29.15 -43.53
C PHE A 6 -24.30 27.72 -43.69
N LEU A 7 -22.97 27.60 -43.84
CA LEU A 7 -22.28 26.31 -43.84
C LEU A 7 -22.12 25.86 -42.38
N ILE A 8 -22.89 24.85 -41.99
CA ILE A 8 -22.74 24.15 -40.72
C ILE A 8 -21.49 23.27 -40.83
N PHE A 9 -20.40 23.66 -40.16
CA PHE A 9 -19.26 22.78 -39.91
C PHE A 9 -19.68 21.73 -38.89
N ILE A 10 -19.94 20.51 -39.37
CA ILE A 10 -20.05 19.33 -38.51
C ILE A 10 -18.63 19.00 -38.03
N LEU A 11 -18.32 19.34 -36.79
CA LEU A 11 -17.16 18.82 -36.06
C LEU A 11 -17.40 17.31 -35.82
N LEU A 12 -16.99 16.48 -36.77
CA LEU A 12 -16.69 15.09 -36.50
C LEU A 12 -15.45 15.08 -35.61
N GLY A 13 -15.67 15.00 -34.30
CA GLY A 13 -14.62 14.68 -33.35
C GLY A 13 -14.02 13.33 -33.76
N CYS A 14 -12.81 13.36 -34.31
CA CYS A 14 -11.94 12.21 -34.28
C CYS A 14 -11.70 11.91 -32.81
N ASN A 15 -12.33 10.84 -32.30
CA ASN A 15 -11.76 10.10 -31.19
C ASN A 15 -10.43 9.56 -31.71
N GLU A 16 -9.35 10.32 -31.51
CA GLU A 16 -8.05 9.71 -31.34
C GLU A 16 -8.22 8.73 -30.18
N LYS A 17 -8.32 7.45 -30.49
CA LYS A 17 -7.80 6.45 -29.57
C LYS A 17 -6.35 6.88 -29.37
N GLU A 18 -6.04 7.42 -28.20
CA GLU A 18 -4.66 7.50 -27.74
C GLU A 18 -4.13 6.06 -27.79
N ASP A 19 -3.46 5.72 -28.88
CA ASP A 19 -2.64 4.52 -28.98
C ASP A 19 -1.46 4.80 -28.05
N PHE A 20 -1.63 4.43 -26.78
CA PHE A 20 -0.56 4.44 -25.79
C PHE A 20 0.48 3.41 -26.25
N GLU A 21 1.57 3.88 -26.86
CA GLU A 21 2.71 3.02 -27.22
C GLU A 21 3.30 2.40 -25.95
N SER A 22 3.11 1.08 -25.80
CA SER A 22 3.79 0.29 -24.78
C SER A 22 5.26 0.16 -25.15
N SER A 23 6.08 1.15 -24.80
CA SER A 23 7.53 0.98 -24.85
C SER A 23 7.96 -0.03 -23.78
N GLU A 24 8.68 -1.08 -24.19
CA GLU A 24 9.06 -2.17 -23.30
C GLU A 24 10.12 -1.74 -22.27
N PHE A 25 9.99 -2.23 -21.02
CA PHE A 25 11.00 -2.06 -19.98
C PHE A 25 12.21 -2.96 -20.22
N LEU A 26 13.41 -2.44 -19.98
CA LEU A 26 14.64 -3.23 -19.93
C LEU A 26 14.75 -3.93 -18.57
N LEU A 27 14.84 -5.26 -18.58
CA LEU A 27 14.99 -6.07 -17.37
C LEU A 27 16.47 -6.30 -17.04
N GLN A 28 16.82 -6.11 -15.77
CA GLN A 28 18.18 -6.25 -15.26
C GLN A 28 18.17 -6.96 -13.89
N SER A 29 19.27 -7.63 -13.55
CA SER A 29 19.51 -8.05 -12.17
C SER A 29 19.93 -6.85 -11.33
N GLY A 30 19.39 -6.73 -10.12
CA GLY A 30 19.83 -5.73 -9.16
C GLY A 30 20.68 -6.33 -8.05
N LEU A 31 21.39 -5.47 -7.33
CA LEU A 31 22.22 -5.86 -6.18
C LEU A 31 21.67 -5.25 -4.89
N VAL A 32 21.35 -6.10 -3.91
CA VAL A 32 20.93 -5.68 -2.56
C VAL A 32 22.15 -5.61 -1.66
N ASN A 33 22.40 -4.44 -1.08
CA ASN A 33 23.47 -4.22 -0.10
C ASN A 33 22.88 -3.83 1.25
N PHE A 34 22.91 -4.74 2.23
CA PHE A 34 22.50 -4.44 3.60
C PHE A 34 23.52 -3.53 4.27
N LEU A 35 23.05 -2.39 4.77
CA LEU A 35 23.87 -1.37 5.41
C LEU A 35 23.86 -1.49 6.92
N ASP A 36 22.70 -1.82 7.50
CA ASP A 36 22.46 -1.77 8.93
C ASP A 36 21.34 -2.74 9.35
N SER A 37 21.37 -3.17 10.61
CA SER A 37 20.39 -4.09 11.21
C SER A 37 20.19 -3.72 12.68
N ILE A 38 19.04 -3.12 12.98
CA ILE A 38 18.74 -2.56 14.30
C ILE A 38 17.65 -3.40 14.95
N ALA A 39 17.96 -4.06 16.07
CA ALA A 39 16.97 -4.77 16.88
C ALA A 39 16.03 -3.77 17.55
N LEU A 40 14.72 -3.98 17.43
CA LEU A 40 13.72 -3.16 18.11
C LEU A 40 13.50 -3.67 19.53
N ASP A 41 13.43 -2.75 20.49
CA ASP A 41 13.13 -3.07 21.88
C ASP A 41 11.66 -3.45 22.06
N GLU A 42 11.35 -4.71 21.84
CA GLU A 42 10.02 -5.29 22.01
C GLU A 42 9.65 -5.50 23.50
N SER A 43 10.39 -4.98 24.48
CA SER A 43 10.09 -5.16 25.90
C SER A 43 8.65 -4.73 26.24
N GLY A 44 7.85 -5.67 26.75
CA GLY A 44 6.43 -5.44 27.07
C GLY A 44 5.49 -5.42 25.86
N SER A 45 5.94 -5.84 24.67
CA SER A 45 5.13 -5.93 23.45
C SER A 45 5.66 -7.05 22.55
N SER A 46 4.95 -8.17 22.39
CA SER A 46 5.38 -9.25 21.49
C SER A 46 4.58 -9.18 20.18
N PHE A 47 5.25 -8.94 19.06
CA PHE A 47 4.60 -8.73 17.76
C PHE A 47 4.71 -9.96 16.86
N ASN A 48 3.66 -10.78 16.76
CA ASN A 48 3.65 -11.81 15.70
C ASN A 48 3.48 -11.18 14.30
N PHE A 49 2.87 -10.00 14.23
CA PHE A 49 2.62 -9.25 13.00
C PHE A 49 2.79 -7.76 13.27
N VAL A 50 3.30 -7.04 12.26
CA VAL A 50 3.35 -5.57 12.28
C VAL A 50 2.50 -5.03 11.15
N PHE A 51 1.71 -4.00 11.46
CA PHE A 51 0.83 -3.37 10.48
C PHE A 51 1.18 -1.90 10.27
N ASN A 52 1.05 -1.47 9.01
CA ASN A 52 1.27 -0.10 8.55
C ASN A 52 2.54 0.58 9.10
N PRO A 53 3.72 -0.05 8.97
CA PRO A 53 4.95 0.58 9.41
C PRO A 53 5.19 1.86 8.61
N LYS A 54 5.53 2.96 9.30
CA LYS A 54 5.89 4.23 8.66
C LYS A 54 7.09 4.85 9.33
N ILE A 55 8.02 5.37 8.53
CA ILE A 55 9.17 6.13 9.04
C ILE A 55 8.89 7.63 8.93
N TYR A 56 9.09 8.32 10.05
CA TYR A 56 9.07 9.78 10.18
C TYR A 56 10.42 10.22 10.72
N GLN A 57 11.26 10.83 9.87
CA GLN A 57 12.62 11.21 10.23
C GLN A 57 13.41 10.01 10.81
N ASP A 58 13.72 10.05 12.11
CA ASP A 58 14.46 9.01 12.82
C ASP A 58 13.56 8.16 13.73
N SER A 59 12.25 8.16 13.46
CA SER A 59 11.25 7.39 14.21
C SER A 59 10.47 6.44 13.32
N LEU A 60 10.18 5.25 13.83
CA LEU A 60 9.37 4.23 13.19
C LEU A 60 8.07 4.06 13.99
N LEU A 61 6.94 4.30 13.33
CA LEU A 61 5.59 4.08 13.85
C LEU A 61 5.09 2.70 13.39
N VAL A 62 4.60 1.87 14.31
CA VAL A 62 4.05 0.54 14.00
C VAL A 62 2.83 0.21 14.85
N PHE A 63 1.92 -0.60 14.31
CA PHE A 63 0.86 -1.26 15.09
C PHE A 63 1.31 -2.68 15.45
N GLY A 64 1.20 -3.03 16.73
CA GLY A 64 1.91 -4.16 17.33
C GLY A 64 1.22 -5.53 17.33
N ASP A 65 -0.10 -5.63 17.34
CA ASP A 65 -0.72 -6.87 17.87
C ASP A 65 -1.97 -7.36 17.12
N GLY A 66 -2.25 -6.85 15.92
CA GLY A 66 -3.44 -7.23 15.13
C GLY A 66 -4.78 -6.88 15.78
N SER A 67 -4.79 -6.53 17.06
CA SER A 67 -5.89 -5.90 17.79
C SER A 67 -5.97 -4.41 17.49
N PHE A 68 -4.86 -3.83 17.02
CA PHE A 68 -4.68 -2.40 16.73
C PHE A 68 -4.99 -1.51 17.95
N SER A 69 -4.87 -2.07 19.16
CA SER A 69 -5.16 -1.37 20.41
C SER A 69 -3.98 -0.53 20.92
N SER A 70 -2.81 -0.69 20.29
CA SER A 70 -1.57 -0.01 20.63
C SER A 70 -0.78 0.39 19.38
N ILE A 71 -0.20 1.59 19.44
CA ILE A 71 0.73 2.13 18.43
C ILE A 71 2.06 2.33 19.11
N HIS A 72 3.13 1.85 18.50
CA HIS A 72 4.46 1.92 19.07
C HIS A 72 5.35 2.81 18.20
N LEU A 73 6.15 3.62 18.88
CA LEU A 73 7.13 4.50 18.26
C LEU A 73 8.53 4.04 18.69
N TYR A 74 9.38 3.74 17.71
CA TYR A 74 10.77 3.30 17.91
C TYR A 74 11.74 4.30 17.31
N ASN A 75 12.92 4.44 17.91
CA ASN A 75 14.02 5.19 17.32
C ASN A 75 14.73 4.33 16.25
N THR A 76 14.84 4.82 15.03
CA THR A 76 15.38 4.06 13.89
C THR A 76 16.90 3.99 13.85
N ASN A 77 17.62 4.58 14.81
CA ASN A 77 19.08 4.54 14.91
C ASN A 77 19.57 3.56 15.98
N ASN A 78 18.77 3.33 17.03
CA ASN A 78 19.18 2.44 18.14
C ASN A 78 18.10 1.42 18.55
N GLY A 79 16.92 1.44 17.92
CA GLY A 79 15.84 0.47 18.15
C GLY A 79 15.08 0.65 19.47
N SER A 80 15.46 1.63 20.29
CA SER A 80 14.79 1.90 21.57
C SER A 80 13.33 2.29 21.38
N LYS A 81 12.47 1.81 22.28
CA LYS A 81 11.06 2.18 22.33
C LYS A 81 10.94 3.60 22.88
N LEU A 82 10.48 4.53 22.06
CA LEU A 82 10.28 5.92 22.45
C LEU A 82 8.95 6.10 23.18
N LYS A 83 7.89 5.47 22.66
CA LYS A 83 6.53 5.65 23.18
C LYS A 83 5.59 4.53 22.74
N THR A 84 4.58 4.26 23.57
CA THR A 84 3.39 3.52 23.19
C THR A 84 2.18 4.44 23.34
N TYR A 85 1.27 4.43 22.37
CA TYR A 85 -0.05 5.02 22.48
C TYR A 85 -1.05 3.88 22.61
N SER A 86 -1.69 3.75 23.77
CA SER A 86 -2.76 2.79 24.00
C SER A 86 -4.08 3.49 24.34
N TYR A 87 -5.21 2.82 24.06
CA TYR A 87 -6.52 3.25 24.54
C TYR A 87 -6.58 3.38 26.08
N LEU A 88 -5.68 2.69 26.79
CA LEU A 88 -5.57 2.76 28.26
C LEU A 88 -4.89 4.04 28.75
N ASP A 89 -4.11 4.71 27.91
CA ASP A 89 -3.31 5.88 28.30
C ASP A 89 -4.12 7.19 28.21
N VAL A 90 -5.27 7.17 27.55
CA VAL A 90 -6.16 8.34 27.39
C VAL A 90 -7.28 8.28 28.44
N LEU A 91 -6.97 8.72 29.65
CA LEU A 91 -7.91 8.68 30.79
C LEU A 91 -9.15 9.57 30.59
N ASP A 92 -8.99 10.69 29.86
CA ASP A 92 -10.04 11.71 29.71
C ASP A 92 -10.95 11.49 28.49
N TYR A 93 -10.60 10.56 27.60
CA TYR A 93 -11.41 10.21 26.42
C TYR A 93 -11.27 8.71 26.11
N PRO A 94 -12.26 7.87 26.44
CA PRO A 94 -12.16 6.43 26.23
C PRO A 94 -12.17 6.12 24.73
N LEU A 95 -10.99 5.81 24.19
CA LEU A 95 -10.87 5.32 22.83
C LEU A 95 -11.57 3.96 22.68
N PRO A 96 -12.16 3.67 21.50
CA PRO A 96 -12.65 2.33 21.25
C PRO A 96 -11.52 1.31 21.36
N LYS A 97 -11.79 0.18 22.02
CA LYS A 97 -10.78 -0.87 22.25
C LYS A 97 -10.27 -1.54 20.97
N THR A 98 -11.00 -1.38 19.87
CA THR A 98 -10.72 -2.05 18.58
C THR A 98 -11.07 -1.13 17.41
N GLY A 99 -10.65 -1.55 16.21
CA GLY A 99 -11.10 -0.95 14.96
C GLY A 99 -10.17 0.14 14.42
N PHE A 100 -9.04 0.40 15.06
CA PHE A 100 -7.99 1.20 14.44
C PHE A 100 -7.34 0.41 13.30
N SER A 101 -6.97 1.09 12.23
CA SER A 101 -6.49 0.43 11.01
C SER A 101 -5.24 1.05 10.41
N ASN A 102 -5.01 2.35 10.61
CA ASN A 102 -3.81 3.04 10.16
C ASN A 102 -3.66 4.37 10.93
N ALA A 103 -2.48 4.95 10.88
CA ALA A 103 -2.22 6.28 11.42
C ALA A 103 -1.19 7.03 10.56
N TYR A 104 -1.16 8.34 10.68
CA TYR A 104 -0.04 9.14 10.20
C TYR A 104 0.28 10.29 11.15
N ILE A 105 1.52 10.76 11.10
CA ILE A 105 1.96 11.96 11.80
C ILE A 105 2.03 13.11 10.79
N GLN A 106 1.45 14.24 11.16
CA GLN A 106 1.58 15.50 10.43
C GLN A 106 1.82 16.62 11.43
N SER A 107 2.92 17.36 11.24
CA SER A 107 3.41 18.34 12.21
C SER A 107 3.58 17.68 13.59
N ASP A 108 2.92 18.20 14.64
CA ASP A 108 3.01 17.68 16.01
C ASP A 108 1.77 16.85 16.41
N SER A 109 1.03 16.33 15.41
CA SER A 109 -0.22 15.59 15.64
C SER A 109 -0.19 14.20 15.02
N LEU A 110 -0.72 13.24 15.76
CA LEU A 110 -0.99 11.87 15.34
C LEU A 110 -2.46 11.76 14.93
N PHE A 111 -2.69 11.42 13.67
CA PHE A 111 -4.02 11.14 13.11
C PHE A 111 -4.23 9.64 13.08
N LEU A 112 -5.26 9.16 13.75
CA LEU A 112 -5.55 7.76 13.94
C LEU A 112 -6.90 7.41 13.31
N LEU A 113 -6.87 6.56 12.29
CA LEU A 113 -8.07 6.10 11.59
C LEU A 113 -8.69 4.91 12.31
N ASN A 114 -9.97 5.01 12.61
CA ASN A 114 -10.81 3.89 13.02
C ASN A 114 -11.79 3.53 11.89
N PHE A 115 -11.53 2.41 11.22
CA PHE A 115 -12.32 1.97 10.07
C PHE A 115 -13.69 1.39 10.47
N MET A 116 -13.85 0.92 11.72
CA MET A 116 -15.13 0.35 12.18
C MET A 116 -16.16 1.44 12.45
N TYR A 117 -15.72 2.54 13.06
CA TYR A 117 -16.58 3.69 13.37
C TYR A 117 -16.55 4.77 12.29
N ASN A 118 -15.73 4.60 11.25
CA ASN A 118 -15.50 5.62 10.21
C ASN A 118 -15.11 6.97 10.82
N LYS A 119 -14.14 6.95 11.74
CA LYS A 119 -13.69 8.15 12.47
C LYS A 119 -12.20 8.36 12.34
N ILE A 120 -11.77 9.61 12.33
CA ILE A 120 -10.37 9.99 12.53
C ILE A 120 -10.25 10.66 13.89
N TYR A 121 -9.45 10.09 14.77
CA TYR A 121 -9.10 10.70 16.05
C TYR A 121 -7.76 11.41 15.90
N VAL A 122 -7.62 12.58 16.52
CA VAL A 122 -6.41 13.38 16.48
C VAL A 122 -5.86 13.56 17.88
N PHE A 123 -4.59 13.23 18.04
CA PHE A 123 -3.84 13.39 19.27
C PHE A 123 -2.66 14.31 19.02
N GLY A 124 -2.23 15.04 20.04
CA GLY A 124 -0.89 15.59 20.03
C GLY A 124 0.12 14.46 20.15
N ILE A 125 1.35 14.69 19.71
CA ILE A 125 2.41 13.68 19.82
C ILE A 125 2.67 13.28 21.29
N ASN A 126 2.31 14.16 22.25
CA ASN A 126 2.39 13.88 23.68
C ASN A 126 1.22 13.02 24.20
N GLY A 127 0.25 12.67 23.36
CA GLY A 127 -0.83 11.72 23.66
C GLY A 127 -2.12 12.37 24.13
N GLU A 128 -2.15 13.70 24.23
CA GLU A 128 -3.34 14.48 24.52
C GLU A 128 -4.36 14.36 23.39
N PHE A 129 -5.62 14.09 23.71
CA PHE A 129 -6.70 14.10 22.73
C PHE A 129 -6.99 15.54 22.28
N LEU A 130 -7.01 15.77 20.97
CA LEU A 130 -7.22 17.10 20.38
C LEU A 130 -8.59 17.22 19.72
N ASN A 131 -8.96 16.26 18.86
CA ASN A 131 -10.22 16.34 18.11
C ASN A 131 -10.63 14.98 17.53
N GLU A 132 -11.87 14.88 17.04
CA GLU A 132 -12.34 13.79 16.19
C GLU A 132 -13.08 14.31 14.95
N PHE A 133 -13.08 13.50 13.89
CA PHE A 133 -13.83 13.75 12.66
C PHE A 133 -14.63 12.51 12.26
N ASP A 134 -15.93 12.67 12.02
CA ASP A 134 -16.78 11.65 11.42
C ASP A 134 -16.57 11.61 9.90
N LEU A 135 -16.38 10.41 9.33
CA LEU A 135 -16.28 10.20 7.90
C LEU A 135 -17.63 9.80 7.33
N ASN A 136 -18.23 10.71 6.57
CA ASN A 136 -19.55 10.54 5.96
C ASN A 136 -19.45 9.65 4.70
N ILE A 137 -19.50 8.33 4.87
CA ILE A 137 -19.46 7.41 3.72
C ILE A 137 -20.76 7.47 2.91
N SER A 138 -20.64 7.82 1.63
CA SER A 138 -21.76 8.20 0.77
C SER A 138 -22.69 7.06 0.32
N LYS A 139 -22.30 5.79 0.49
CA LYS A 139 -23.04 4.64 -0.07
C LYS A 139 -23.20 3.50 0.94
N LEU A 140 -24.41 2.92 0.97
CA LEU A 140 -24.82 1.81 1.86
C LEU A 140 -23.90 0.57 1.84
N ASN A 141 -23.09 0.38 0.79
CA ASN A 141 -22.22 -0.78 0.63
C ASN A 141 -20.74 -0.41 0.50
N THR A 142 -20.34 0.82 0.82
CA THR A 142 -18.92 1.22 0.83
C THR A 142 -18.40 1.18 2.25
N ARG A 143 -17.21 0.61 2.45
CA ARG A 143 -16.51 0.59 3.74
C ARG A 143 -15.05 0.92 3.56
N LEU A 144 -14.43 1.46 4.59
CA LEU A 144 -12.98 1.64 4.62
C LEU A 144 -12.30 0.27 4.67
N ASN A 145 -11.14 0.16 4.03
CA ASN A 145 -10.36 -1.07 4.07
C ASN A 145 -9.72 -1.26 5.46
N PHE A 146 -9.39 -2.51 5.82
CA PHE A 146 -8.82 -2.84 7.13
C PHE A 146 -7.36 -2.40 7.29
N GLN A 147 -6.58 -2.43 6.22
CA GLN A 147 -5.21 -1.89 6.16
C GLN A 147 -5.15 -0.81 5.07
N PRO A 148 -5.89 0.29 5.26
CA PRO A 148 -6.12 1.23 4.19
C PRO A 148 -4.87 2.08 3.96
N PHE A 149 -4.63 2.53 2.73
CA PHE A 149 -3.87 3.77 2.56
C PHE A 149 -4.59 4.89 3.33
N PHE A 150 -3.84 5.71 4.07
CA PHE A 150 -4.40 6.81 4.84
C PHE A 150 -3.41 7.96 4.97
N GLU A 151 -3.69 9.07 4.27
CA GLU A 151 -2.91 10.30 4.32
C GLU A 151 -3.79 11.55 4.13
N SER A 152 -3.33 12.69 4.66
CA SER A 152 -3.88 14.02 4.39
C SER A 152 -3.04 14.73 3.33
N ILE A 153 -3.67 15.09 2.22
CA ILE A 153 -3.02 15.75 1.09
C ILE A 153 -3.81 17.00 0.75
N LYS A 154 -3.16 18.16 0.83
CA LYS A 154 -3.77 19.48 0.56
C LYS A 154 -5.10 19.72 1.31
N GLY A 155 -5.19 19.19 2.54
CA GLY A 155 -6.36 19.36 3.42
C GLY A 155 -7.52 18.39 3.15
N ASN A 156 -7.36 17.41 2.27
CA ASN A 156 -8.32 16.32 2.09
C ASN A 156 -7.72 15.01 2.60
N TYR A 157 -8.57 14.13 3.13
CA TYR A 157 -8.18 12.79 3.54
C TYR A 157 -8.39 11.82 2.38
N TYR A 158 -7.33 11.10 2.03
CA TYR A 158 -7.37 10.04 1.03
C TYR A 158 -7.27 8.71 1.76
N ILE A 159 -8.33 7.91 1.66
CA ILE A 159 -8.49 6.69 2.44
C ILE A 159 -8.88 5.55 1.53
N SER A 160 -8.19 4.44 1.65
CA SER A 160 -8.61 3.24 0.93
C SER A 160 -9.94 2.68 1.41
N GLN A 161 -10.71 2.19 0.44
CA GLN A 161 -12.04 1.65 0.63
C GLN A 161 -12.24 0.37 -0.18
N ARG A 162 -13.25 -0.38 0.22
CA ARG A 162 -13.78 -1.54 -0.48
C ARG A 162 -15.29 -1.42 -0.59
N MET A 163 -15.86 -2.25 -1.46
CA MET A 163 -17.30 -2.39 -1.59
C MET A 163 -17.72 -3.73 -0.99
N ASP A 164 -18.68 -3.70 -0.06
CA ASP A 164 -19.25 -4.89 0.58
C ASP A 164 -20.42 -5.40 -0.28
N LEU A 165 -20.08 -6.08 -1.38
CA LEU A 165 -20.97 -6.77 -2.32
C LEU A 165 -20.44 -8.20 -2.53
N PRO A 166 -21.14 -9.07 -3.28
CA PRO A 166 -20.53 -10.29 -3.79
C PRO A 166 -19.19 -9.97 -4.49
N ILE A 167 -18.14 -10.76 -4.22
CA ILE A 167 -16.74 -10.41 -4.52
C ILE A 167 -16.53 -9.94 -5.97
N LYS A 168 -17.12 -10.63 -6.95
CA LYS A 168 -17.07 -10.22 -8.37
C LYS A 168 -17.64 -8.82 -8.60
N GLU A 169 -18.79 -8.51 -8.00
CA GLU A 169 -19.40 -7.18 -8.10
C GLU A 169 -18.58 -6.13 -7.36
N SER A 170 -17.97 -6.48 -6.23
CA SER A 170 -17.06 -5.59 -5.50
C SER A 170 -15.88 -5.16 -6.36
N PHE A 171 -15.28 -6.05 -7.14
CA PHE A 171 -14.19 -5.69 -8.06
C PHE A 171 -14.67 -4.87 -9.27
N LEU A 172 -15.84 -5.19 -9.82
CA LEU A 172 -16.38 -4.47 -10.98
C LEU A 172 -16.84 -3.05 -10.66
N LYS A 173 -17.47 -2.85 -9.50
CA LYS A 173 -18.13 -1.59 -9.12
C LYS A 173 -17.33 -0.79 -8.11
N GLY A 174 -16.49 -1.46 -7.32
CA GLY A 174 -15.71 -0.85 -6.25
C GLY A 174 -14.62 0.07 -6.78
N LYS A 175 -14.31 1.07 -5.96
CA LYS A 175 -13.16 1.96 -6.13
C LYS A 175 -12.20 1.75 -4.96
N MET A 176 -10.91 1.90 -5.19
CA MET A 176 -9.87 1.67 -4.19
C MET A 176 -9.71 2.84 -3.23
N ILE A 177 -9.77 4.09 -3.69
CA ILE A 177 -9.53 5.28 -2.87
C ILE A 177 -10.79 6.13 -2.75
N ALA A 178 -11.14 6.53 -1.53
CA ALA A 178 -12.10 7.57 -1.23
C ALA A 178 -11.40 8.86 -0.84
N VAL A 179 -12.02 9.97 -1.20
CA VAL A 179 -11.56 11.32 -0.86
C VAL A 179 -12.61 11.96 0.05
N PHE A 180 -12.16 12.43 1.21
CA PHE A 180 -12.97 13.16 2.17
C PHE A 180 -12.41 14.56 2.38
N SER A 181 -13.29 15.52 2.61
CA SER A 181 -12.89 16.88 3.00
C SER A 181 -12.23 16.86 4.39
N LYS A 182 -11.57 17.95 4.78
CA LYS A 182 -11.08 18.14 6.15
C LYS A 182 -12.15 17.99 7.24
N ASN A 183 -13.43 18.15 6.89
CA ASN A 183 -14.56 18.02 7.81
C ASN A 183 -15.15 16.59 7.79
N GLY A 184 -14.60 15.69 6.97
CA GLY A 184 -15.05 14.31 6.86
C GLY A 184 -16.17 14.06 5.84
N ASP A 185 -16.57 15.07 5.08
CA ASP A 185 -17.56 14.90 4.00
C ASP A 185 -16.96 14.14 2.82
N PHE A 186 -17.66 13.13 2.32
CA PHE A 186 -17.25 12.42 1.11
C PHE A 186 -17.29 13.35 -0.12
N LEU A 187 -16.21 13.36 -0.89
CA LEU A 187 -16.06 14.18 -2.09
C LEU A 187 -16.08 13.33 -3.37
N ALA A 188 -15.26 12.28 -3.43
CA ALA A 188 -15.07 11.47 -4.62
C ALA A 188 -14.47 10.09 -4.28
N ASN A 189 -14.42 9.19 -5.26
CA ASN A 189 -13.62 7.97 -5.18
C ASN A 189 -13.07 7.55 -6.55
N PHE A 190 -11.93 6.85 -6.55
CA PHE A 190 -11.22 6.45 -7.76
C PHE A 190 -10.36 5.20 -7.56
N GLY A 191 -9.67 4.75 -8.61
CA GLY A 191 -8.85 3.54 -8.61
C GLY A 191 -9.69 2.30 -8.90
N ASN A 192 -9.58 1.76 -10.11
CA ASN A 192 -10.31 0.56 -10.52
C ASN A 192 -9.47 -0.69 -10.26
N TYR A 193 -10.11 -1.74 -9.76
CA TYR A 193 -9.51 -3.07 -9.71
C TYR A 193 -9.19 -3.59 -11.13
N PRO A 194 -8.16 -4.44 -11.29
CA PRO A 194 -7.91 -5.15 -12.52
C PRO A 194 -9.14 -5.93 -13.01
N LYS A 195 -9.39 -5.94 -14.32
CA LYS A 195 -10.57 -6.59 -14.91
C LYS A 195 -10.59 -8.09 -14.64
N ASN A 196 -9.43 -8.75 -14.73
CA ASN A 196 -9.26 -10.18 -14.46
C ASN A 196 -9.72 -10.60 -13.06
N TYR A 197 -9.69 -9.71 -12.05
CA TYR A 197 -10.20 -10.02 -10.70
C TYR A 197 -11.71 -10.30 -10.69
N SER A 198 -12.43 -9.90 -11.74
CA SER A 198 -13.87 -10.15 -11.90
C SER A 198 -14.21 -11.33 -12.83
N GLU A 199 -13.20 -11.93 -13.47
CA GLU A 199 -13.40 -12.94 -14.52
C GLU A 199 -13.37 -14.39 -13.98
N GLY A 200 -12.66 -14.66 -12.89
CA GLY A 200 -12.59 -15.98 -12.26
C GLY A 200 -13.48 -16.15 -11.01
N ASN A 201 -13.26 -17.25 -10.28
CA ASN A 201 -13.83 -17.49 -8.95
C ASN A 201 -13.14 -16.58 -7.90
N LEU A 202 -12.82 -17.07 -6.70
CA LEU A 202 -12.23 -16.25 -5.64
C LEU A 202 -10.70 -16.43 -5.63
N ALA A 203 -9.96 -15.33 -5.54
CA ALA A 203 -8.51 -15.33 -5.33
C ALA A 203 -8.19 -14.64 -4.01
N LEU A 204 -7.23 -15.18 -3.25
CA LEU A 204 -6.74 -14.56 -2.02
C LEU A 204 -5.76 -13.45 -2.36
N ILE A 205 -6.24 -12.21 -2.29
CA ILE A 205 -5.46 -11.03 -2.64
C ILE A 205 -5.35 -10.09 -1.44
N LYS A 206 -4.17 -9.48 -1.28
CA LYS A 206 -4.02 -8.23 -0.55
C LYS A 206 -4.79 -7.16 -1.29
N GLY A 207 -5.54 -6.35 -0.53
CA GLY A 207 -6.50 -5.40 -1.09
C GLY A 207 -5.89 -4.36 -2.02
N GLU A 208 -4.69 -3.83 -1.71
CA GLU A 208 -4.08 -2.74 -2.48
C GLU A 208 -2.61 -2.47 -2.15
N ASN A 209 -1.94 -1.78 -3.06
CA ASN A 209 -0.63 -1.17 -2.89
C ASN A 209 -0.67 0.24 -3.50
N VAL A 210 -0.56 1.27 -2.65
CA VAL A 210 -0.78 2.67 -3.03
C VAL A 210 0.34 3.53 -2.47
N VAL A 211 0.84 4.46 -3.29
CA VAL A 211 1.76 5.52 -2.84
C VAL A 211 1.39 6.85 -3.46
N TYR A 212 1.57 7.93 -2.70
CA TYR A 212 1.42 9.30 -3.19
C TYR A 212 2.80 9.94 -3.41
N LYS A 213 3.03 10.47 -4.61
CA LYS A 213 4.31 11.09 -4.99
C LYS A 213 4.10 12.06 -6.15
N ASN A 214 4.86 13.16 -6.19
CA ASN A 214 4.81 14.14 -7.27
C ASN A 214 3.38 14.64 -7.60
N ASN A 215 2.57 14.85 -6.57
CA ASN A 215 1.18 15.27 -6.69
C ASN A 215 0.28 14.28 -7.46
N LYS A 216 0.64 12.99 -7.46
CA LYS A 216 -0.06 11.90 -8.13
C LYS A 216 -0.17 10.69 -7.23
N PHE A 217 -1.19 9.88 -7.46
CA PHE A 217 -1.32 8.56 -6.84
C PHE A 217 -0.82 7.49 -7.79
N TYR A 218 -0.04 6.56 -7.27
CA TYR A 218 0.41 5.38 -7.97
C TYR A 218 -0.19 4.16 -7.28
N ILE A 219 -0.94 3.37 -8.04
CA ILE A 219 -1.65 2.18 -7.54
C ILE A 219 -1.22 0.98 -8.36
N ILE A 220 -0.78 -0.08 -7.69
CA ILE A 220 -0.42 -1.34 -8.33
C ILE A 220 -1.25 -2.50 -7.78
N ASN A 221 -1.65 -3.40 -8.67
CA ASN A 221 -2.36 -4.61 -8.29
C ASN A 221 -1.46 -5.62 -7.60
N SER A 222 -2.05 -6.43 -6.72
CA SER A 222 -1.33 -7.41 -5.92
C SER A 222 -0.99 -8.70 -6.67
N VAL A 223 -1.87 -9.20 -7.55
CA VAL A 223 -1.69 -10.48 -8.28
C VAL A 223 -2.02 -10.31 -9.76
N GLY A 224 -1.64 -11.27 -10.58
CA GLY A 224 -1.78 -11.18 -12.04
C GLY A 224 -0.69 -10.31 -12.66
N THR A 225 -0.86 -9.93 -13.93
CA THR A 225 0.06 -9.01 -14.61
C THR A 225 0.22 -7.71 -13.81
N PRO A 226 1.43 -7.37 -13.33
CA PRO A 226 1.63 -6.15 -12.54
C PRO A 226 1.46 -4.90 -13.42
N ILE A 227 0.52 -4.03 -13.04
CA ILE A 227 0.21 -2.79 -13.76
C ILE A 227 0.21 -1.64 -12.76
N LEU A 228 1.20 -0.75 -12.88
CA LEU A 228 1.27 0.49 -12.10
C LEU A 228 0.41 1.56 -12.77
N LYS A 229 -0.66 1.99 -12.12
CA LYS A 229 -1.57 3.03 -12.63
C LYS A 229 -1.29 4.37 -11.96
N GLU A 230 -1.22 5.43 -12.74
CA GLU A 230 -0.97 6.79 -12.30
C GLU A 230 -2.27 7.61 -12.36
N TYR A 231 -2.65 8.20 -11.24
CA TYR A 231 -3.85 9.04 -11.10
C TYR A 231 -3.51 10.46 -10.64
N ASN A 232 -4.26 11.44 -11.11
CA ASN A 232 -4.22 12.79 -10.53
C ASN A 232 -5.02 12.86 -9.21
N LEU A 233 -5.01 14.03 -8.56
CA LEU A 233 -5.77 14.24 -7.31
C LEU A 233 -7.30 14.22 -7.46
N ASN A 234 -7.81 14.41 -8.68
CA ASN A 234 -9.24 14.32 -8.99
C ASN A 234 -9.69 12.87 -9.21
N GLY A 235 -8.73 11.93 -9.32
CA GLY A 235 -9.00 10.52 -9.58
C GLY A 235 -9.01 10.13 -11.05
N ASP A 236 -8.62 11.04 -11.96
CA ASP A 236 -8.49 10.71 -13.38
C ASP A 236 -7.24 9.85 -13.60
N LEU A 237 -7.41 8.75 -14.34
CA LEU A 237 -6.31 7.90 -14.77
C LEU A 237 -5.50 8.66 -15.84
N LEU A 238 -4.22 8.90 -15.56
CA LEU A 238 -3.31 9.58 -16.47
C LEU A 238 -2.51 8.61 -17.32
N ASN A 239 -1.96 7.56 -16.70
CA ASN A 239 -1.10 6.57 -17.35
C ASN A 239 -1.24 5.20 -16.69
N PHE A 240 -0.83 4.16 -17.39
CA PHE A 240 -0.59 2.83 -16.82
C PHE A 240 0.68 2.23 -17.39
N PHE A 241 1.41 1.49 -16.56
CA PHE A 241 2.68 0.85 -16.91
C PHE A 241 2.56 -0.64 -16.60
N GLU A 242 2.54 -1.46 -17.65
CA GLU A 242 2.66 -2.91 -17.50
C GLU A 242 4.11 -3.25 -17.18
N LEU A 243 4.35 -3.87 -16.03
CA LEU A 243 5.69 -4.17 -15.54
C LEU A 243 6.01 -5.62 -15.84
N LYS A 244 6.94 -5.83 -16.78
CA LYS A 244 7.50 -7.15 -17.04
C LYS A 244 8.45 -7.53 -15.90
N SER A 245 8.55 -8.83 -15.63
CA SER A 245 9.41 -9.38 -14.59
C SER A 245 10.03 -10.69 -15.07
N ASN A 246 11.27 -10.95 -14.63
CA ASN A 246 11.95 -12.22 -14.85
C ASN A 246 11.46 -13.32 -13.88
N PHE A 247 10.88 -12.95 -12.74
CA PHE A 247 10.53 -13.88 -11.66
C PHE A 247 9.03 -13.87 -11.30
N PHE A 248 8.32 -12.77 -11.58
CA PHE A 248 6.92 -12.63 -11.21
C PHE A 248 6.01 -13.44 -12.13
N ASN A 249 5.54 -14.60 -11.65
CA ASN A 249 4.51 -15.37 -12.34
C ASN A 249 3.16 -14.65 -12.23
N THR A 250 2.50 -14.42 -13.37
CA THR A 250 1.21 -13.74 -13.47
C THR A 250 0.00 -14.66 -13.33
N ASP A 251 0.20 -15.96 -13.16
CA ASP A 251 -0.87 -16.95 -13.01
C ASP A 251 -1.69 -16.70 -11.73
N LEU A 252 -3.01 -16.80 -11.88
CA LEU A 252 -3.95 -16.63 -10.77
C LEU A 252 -4.46 -18.00 -10.33
N HIS A 253 -4.20 -18.35 -9.06
CA HIS A 253 -4.75 -19.56 -8.45
C HIS A 253 -6.06 -19.28 -7.74
N TYR A 254 -7.17 -19.57 -8.41
CA TYR A 254 -8.50 -19.44 -7.84
C TYR A 254 -8.85 -20.65 -6.96
N PHE A 255 -9.70 -20.44 -5.95
CA PHE A 255 -10.36 -21.52 -5.20
C PHE A 255 -11.87 -21.51 -5.43
N GLU A 256 -12.49 -22.68 -5.30
CA GLU A 256 -13.94 -22.86 -5.56
C GLU A 256 -14.76 -22.97 -4.27
N VAL A 257 -14.29 -23.77 -3.30
CA VAL A 257 -15.06 -24.13 -2.10
C VAL A 257 -14.46 -23.51 -0.84
N SER A 258 -13.15 -23.65 -0.63
CA SER A 258 -12.47 -23.21 0.58
C SER A 258 -11.24 -22.36 0.26
N PRO A 259 -11.05 -21.21 0.94
CA PRO A 259 -9.83 -20.41 0.80
C PRO A 259 -8.57 -21.16 1.28
N PHE A 260 -8.73 -22.21 2.09
CA PHE A 260 -7.62 -23.06 2.52
C PHE A 260 -7.09 -23.98 1.41
N ASP A 261 -7.84 -24.15 0.31
CA ASP A 261 -7.43 -24.93 -0.85
C ASP A 261 -6.67 -24.07 -1.87
N ALA A 262 -6.56 -22.75 -1.60
CA ALA A 262 -5.90 -21.83 -2.51
C ALA A 262 -4.40 -22.14 -2.60
N LYS A 263 -3.94 -22.43 -3.81
CA LYS A 263 -2.52 -22.65 -4.05
C LYS A 263 -1.75 -21.33 -3.89
N PRO A 264 -0.52 -21.37 -3.33
CA PRO A 264 0.38 -20.21 -3.27
C PRO A 264 0.54 -19.57 -4.65
N MET A 265 0.59 -18.25 -4.70
CA MET A 265 0.81 -17.51 -5.95
C MET A 265 1.68 -16.30 -5.69
N ASN A 266 2.35 -15.82 -6.73
CA ASN A 266 3.12 -14.59 -6.62
C ASN A 266 2.20 -13.41 -6.29
N GLN A 267 2.65 -12.56 -5.37
CA GLN A 267 1.84 -11.45 -4.89
C GLN A 267 2.71 -10.27 -4.48
N ILE A 268 2.39 -9.07 -4.98
CA ILE A 268 2.97 -7.80 -4.55
C ILE A 268 2.42 -7.45 -3.17
N ILE A 269 3.33 -7.29 -2.23
CA ILE A 269 3.05 -7.08 -0.82
C ILE A 269 3.18 -5.61 -0.43
N ALA A 270 4.05 -4.84 -1.08
CA ALA A 270 4.20 -3.42 -0.76
C ALA A 270 4.76 -2.64 -1.96
N ILE A 271 4.49 -1.34 -1.97
CA ILE A 271 5.14 -0.35 -2.81
C ILE A 271 5.78 0.72 -1.91
N ALA A 272 6.99 1.12 -2.26
CA ALA A 272 7.76 2.14 -1.58
C ALA A 272 8.32 3.16 -2.58
N SER A 273 8.51 4.40 -2.13
CA SER A 273 9.12 5.45 -2.93
C SER A 273 9.75 6.52 -2.04
N ASN A 274 10.68 7.29 -2.60
CA ASN A 274 11.25 8.46 -1.92
C ASN A 274 10.35 9.68 -2.21
N SER A 275 9.56 10.12 -1.23
CA SER A 275 8.65 11.27 -1.41
C SER A 275 9.36 12.63 -1.47
N SER A 276 10.65 12.70 -1.10
CA SER A 276 11.44 13.94 -1.11
C SER A 276 12.12 14.23 -2.44
N ASN A 277 12.25 13.22 -3.31
CA ASN A 277 12.77 13.36 -4.66
C ASN A 277 11.62 13.40 -5.68
N ASN A 278 11.85 14.05 -6.82
CA ASN A 278 10.93 14.09 -7.95
C ASN A 278 11.16 12.98 -8.98
N ASP A 279 12.19 12.14 -8.81
CA ASP A 279 12.40 10.95 -9.63
C ASP A 279 11.14 10.08 -9.74
N ARG A 280 10.98 9.31 -10.81
CA ARG A 280 9.85 8.38 -10.96
C ARG A 280 10.29 6.95 -10.70
N ILE A 281 10.98 6.78 -9.56
CA ILE A 281 11.49 5.50 -9.07
C ILE A 281 10.58 4.94 -7.98
N PHE A 282 10.24 3.65 -8.13
CA PHE A 282 9.41 2.91 -7.19
C PHE A 282 10.07 1.58 -6.84
N TYR A 283 9.79 1.09 -5.65
CA TYR A 283 10.27 -0.20 -5.18
C TYR A 283 9.09 -1.07 -4.78
N LEU A 284 9.03 -2.30 -5.29
CA LEU A 284 8.01 -3.27 -4.91
C LEU A 284 8.66 -4.42 -4.17
N SER A 285 8.07 -4.83 -3.05
CA SER A 285 8.35 -6.16 -2.50
C SER A 285 7.25 -7.13 -2.91
N TYR A 286 7.62 -8.32 -3.35
CA TYR A 286 6.67 -9.35 -3.73
C TYR A 286 7.13 -10.74 -3.33
N VAL A 287 6.18 -11.65 -3.15
CA VAL A 287 6.48 -13.07 -2.91
C VAL A 287 6.59 -13.81 -4.23
N HIS A 288 7.55 -14.73 -4.30
CA HIS A 288 7.78 -15.62 -5.42
C HIS A 288 7.98 -17.05 -4.92
N PHE A 289 7.50 -18.03 -5.67
CA PHE A 289 7.71 -19.46 -5.40
C PHE A 289 8.51 -20.08 -6.56
N ILE A 290 9.71 -20.59 -6.24
CA ILE A 290 10.62 -21.21 -7.21
C ILE A 290 10.09 -22.56 -7.65
N ASN A 291 9.91 -22.74 -8.96
CA ASN A 291 9.20 -23.87 -9.57
C ASN A 291 7.74 -23.91 -9.11
N ASN A 292 6.82 -24.22 -10.01
CA ASN A 292 5.39 -24.37 -9.66
C ASN A 292 5.12 -25.61 -8.78
N ASP A 293 6.12 -26.06 -8.01
CA ASP A 293 5.98 -27.03 -6.94
C ASP A 293 5.31 -26.34 -5.75
N LEU A 294 4.00 -26.52 -5.70
CA LEU A 294 3.09 -25.88 -4.76
C LEU A 294 2.80 -26.79 -3.57
N ASP A 295 3.41 -27.98 -3.53
CA ASP A 295 3.18 -28.97 -2.48
C ASP A 295 3.99 -28.61 -1.22
N ASP A 296 5.19 -28.02 -1.37
CA ASP A 296 6.05 -27.56 -0.26
C ASP A 296 6.46 -26.06 -0.42
N PRO A 297 5.51 -25.11 -0.31
CA PRO A 297 5.76 -23.70 -0.62
C PRO A 297 6.78 -23.01 0.28
N GLU A 298 6.99 -23.49 1.50
CA GLU A 298 8.00 -22.98 2.42
C GLU A 298 9.43 -23.11 1.86
N ASN A 299 9.71 -24.14 1.05
CA ASN A 299 11.04 -24.40 0.48
C ASN A 299 11.28 -23.57 -0.80
N THR A 300 10.21 -23.27 -1.51
CA THR A 300 10.26 -22.54 -2.78
C THR A 300 10.07 -21.04 -2.60
N PHE A 301 9.55 -20.61 -1.45
CA PHE A 301 9.32 -19.22 -1.11
C PHE A 301 10.58 -18.36 -1.21
N ARG A 302 10.41 -17.18 -1.82
CA ARG A 302 11.34 -16.05 -1.85
C ARG A 302 10.58 -14.76 -1.64
N LEU A 303 11.13 -13.85 -0.86
CA LEU A 303 10.75 -12.45 -0.93
C LEU A 303 11.68 -11.76 -1.91
N MET A 304 11.10 -11.12 -2.91
CA MET A 304 11.82 -10.41 -3.96
C MET A 304 11.65 -8.91 -3.79
N ILE A 305 12.61 -8.14 -4.31
CA ILE A 305 12.52 -6.69 -4.47
C ILE A 305 12.64 -6.34 -5.96
N MET A 306 11.79 -5.42 -6.42
CA MET A 306 11.81 -4.86 -7.77
C MET A 306 11.98 -3.34 -7.68
N LYS A 307 12.89 -2.76 -8.47
CA LYS A 307 13.07 -1.33 -8.65
C LYS A 307 12.58 -0.99 -10.03
N ILE A 308 11.68 -0.02 -10.11
CA ILE A 308 11.05 0.43 -11.34
C ILE A 308 11.48 1.86 -11.55
N ASP A 309 12.23 2.10 -12.62
CA ASP A 309 12.56 3.44 -13.09
C ASP A 309 11.68 3.74 -14.30
N LEU A 310 10.64 4.56 -14.11
CA LEU A 310 9.70 4.89 -15.19
C LEU A 310 10.32 5.78 -16.26
N ASP A 311 11.32 6.59 -15.91
CA ASP A 311 11.90 7.57 -16.82
C ASP A 311 12.93 6.90 -17.75
N ASN A 312 13.77 6.02 -17.19
CA ASN A 312 14.73 5.22 -17.97
C ASN A 312 14.14 3.92 -18.52
N LYS A 313 12.90 3.57 -18.10
CA LYS A 313 12.22 2.32 -18.47
C LYS A 313 13.06 1.08 -18.11
N ILE A 314 13.62 1.08 -16.91
CA ILE A 314 14.42 -0.03 -16.38
C ILE A 314 13.68 -0.68 -15.22
N ILE A 315 13.67 -2.01 -15.21
CA ILE A 315 13.25 -2.81 -14.06
C ILE A 315 14.45 -3.63 -13.59
N LYS A 316 14.78 -3.49 -12.31
CA LYS A 316 15.78 -4.33 -11.64
C LYS A 316 15.13 -5.23 -10.61
N GLU A 317 15.56 -6.48 -10.54
CA GLU A 317 15.00 -7.46 -9.62
C GLU A 317 16.10 -8.24 -8.89
N SER A 318 15.84 -8.58 -7.63
CA SER A 318 16.72 -9.40 -6.82
C SER A 318 15.97 -10.10 -5.69
N GLU A 319 16.53 -11.19 -5.19
CA GLU A 319 16.06 -11.84 -3.97
C GLU A 319 16.42 -10.95 -2.77
N LEU A 320 15.44 -10.67 -1.91
CA LEU A 320 15.66 -9.94 -0.66
C LEU A 320 15.88 -10.90 0.50
N VAL A 321 15.04 -11.94 0.62
CA VAL A 321 15.20 -13.02 1.60
C VAL A 321 14.66 -14.38 1.10
N GLY A 322 15.22 -15.45 1.66
CA GLY A 322 14.96 -16.83 1.24
C GLY A 322 13.87 -17.60 2.02
N PRO A 323 13.81 -18.94 1.83
CA PRO A 323 12.76 -19.86 2.31
C PRO A 323 12.36 -19.70 3.77
N TRP A 324 13.34 -19.57 4.65
CA TRP A 324 13.12 -19.58 6.09
C TRP A 324 12.19 -18.45 6.55
N HIS A 325 12.07 -17.36 5.77
CA HIS A 325 11.16 -16.27 6.09
C HIS A 325 9.71 -16.52 5.67
N TYR A 326 9.34 -17.70 5.15
CA TYR A 326 7.98 -17.96 4.70
C TYR A 326 6.94 -17.72 5.80
N PHE A 327 7.21 -18.21 7.01
CA PHE A 327 6.36 -18.05 8.19
C PHE A 327 6.71 -16.80 9.02
N GLU A 328 7.75 -16.08 8.64
CA GLU A 328 8.29 -14.98 9.44
C GLU A 328 7.76 -13.62 9.00
N LEU A 329 7.69 -12.71 9.97
CA LEU A 329 7.32 -11.33 9.74
C LEU A 329 8.30 -10.69 8.75
N ARG A 330 7.75 -10.10 7.70
CA ARG A 330 8.46 -9.32 6.68
C ARG A 330 7.60 -8.16 6.18
N SER A 331 8.10 -6.95 6.29
CA SER A 331 7.34 -5.76 5.87
C SER A 331 8.26 -4.67 5.34
N LEU A 332 8.25 -4.46 4.02
CA LEU A 332 8.93 -3.32 3.41
C LEU A 332 8.23 -2.03 3.86
N ILE A 333 9.03 -1.06 4.31
CA ILE A 333 8.51 0.24 4.75
C ILE A 333 8.30 1.14 3.52
N PRO A 334 7.13 1.78 3.35
CA PRO A 334 6.83 2.57 2.15
C PRO A 334 7.71 3.81 1.93
N GLN A 335 8.31 4.36 3.00
CA GLN A 335 9.17 5.55 2.93
C GLN A 335 10.62 5.16 2.64
N VAL A 336 11.14 5.65 1.51
CA VAL A 336 12.56 5.57 1.16
C VAL A 336 13.23 6.91 1.49
N LYS A 337 14.41 6.85 2.13
CA LYS A 337 15.21 8.04 2.45
C LYS A 337 16.46 8.02 1.58
N GLU A 338 16.61 9.02 0.71
CA GLU A 338 17.64 9.02 -0.34
C GLU A 338 17.52 7.74 -1.18
N ASP A 339 18.53 6.88 -1.17
CA ASP A 339 18.53 5.57 -1.84
C ASP A 339 18.43 4.39 -0.84
N THR A 340 18.17 4.69 0.44
CA THR A 340 18.08 3.68 1.51
C THR A 340 16.64 3.22 1.70
N LEU A 341 16.43 1.94 1.46
CA LEU A 341 15.21 1.22 1.80
C LEU A 341 15.28 0.66 3.22
N SER A 342 14.12 0.42 3.81
CA SER A 342 14.00 -0.22 5.11
C SER A 342 12.98 -1.34 5.08
N ILE A 343 13.30 -2.45 5.75
CA ILE A 343 12.41 -3.59 5.91
C ILE A 343 12.40 -4.01 7.38
N LEU A 344 11.21 -4.30 7.90
CA LEU A 344 11.05 -5.01 9.16
C LEU A 344 11.11 -6.51 8.91
N MET A 345 11.98 -7.21 9.63
CA MET A 345 12.08 -8.66 9.56
C MET A 345 12.41 -9.30 10.91
N ARG A 346 11.79 -10.45 11.18
CA ARG A 346 12.10 -11.30 12.34
C ARG A 346 13.42 -12.04 12.08
N GLY A 347 14.33 -12.07 13.05
CA GLY A 347 15.59 -12.82 13.00
C GLY A 347 15.43 -14.26 13.49
N PHE A 348 16.46 -15.09 13.30
CA PHE A 348 16.51 -16.46 13.85
C PHE A 348 16.51 -16.52 15.38
N ASP A 349 16.90 -15.41 16.01
CA ASP A 349 16.85 -15.20 17.46
C ASP A 349 15.48 -14.66 17.93
N GLU A 350 14.48 -14.70 17.04
CA GLU A 350 13.11 -14.23 17.27
C GLU A 350 12.99 -12.73 17.58
N ASN A 351 14.05 -11.94 17.43
CA ASN A 351 13.99 -10.48 17.59
C ASN A 351 13.48 -9.81 16.30
N LEU A 352 12.73 -8.71 16.44
CA LEU A 352 12.32 -7.90 15.29
C LEU A 352 13.42 -6.89 14.94
N TYR A 353 13.85 -6.90 13.68
CA TYR A 353 14.88 -6.00 13.18
C TYR A 353 14.33 -5.02 12.16
N LEU A 354 14.75 -3.77 12.27
CA LEU A 354 14.74 -2.80 11.18
C LEU A 354 16.04 -2.93 10.40
N LYS A 355 15.99 -3.55 9.22
CA LYS A 355 17.15 -3.63 8.32
C LYS A 355 17.10 -2.54 7.27
N LYS A 356 18.24 -1.87 7.08
CA LYS A 356 18.43 -0.82 6.06
C LYS A 356 19.30 -1.37 4.95
N PHE A 357 18.94 -1.08 3.70
CA PHE A 357 19.68 -1.57 2.54
C PHE A 357 19.55 -0.60 1.37
N THR A 358 20.54 -0.61 0.47
CA THR A 358 20.43 0.01 -0.86
C THR A 358 20.12 -1.05 -1.90
N PHE A 359 19.50 -0.62 -3.01
CA PHE A 359 19.20 -1.50 -4.14
C PHE A 359 19.59 -0.84 -5.45
N GLU A 360 20.70 -1.33 -6.01
CA GLU A 360 21.33 -0.76 -7.19
C GLU A 360 20.93 -1.43 -8.49
#